data_AF-A0A259JC90-F1
#
_entry.id   AF-A0A259JC90-F1
#
_cell.length_a   1.000
_cell.length_b   1.000
_cell.length_c   1.000
_cell.angle_alpha   90.00
_cell.angle_beta   90.00
_cell.angle_gamma   90.00
#
_symmetry.space_group_name_H-M   'P 1'
#
loop_
_entity.id
_entity.type
_entity.pdbx_description
1 polymer ?
#
loop_
_entity_poly.entity_id
_entity_poly.type
_entity_poly.pdbx_seq_one_letter_code
_entity_poly.pdbx_strand_id
1 'polypeptide(L)' 'MLLISDRAQARGTLAEVVLAACRGGVRWISVREKDLDPQDQIALAGAVRRAAASFGVRVTLHGTAQLARDAG' A
#
# COMPACT_ATOMS: atom_id res chain seq x y z
N MET A 1 9.82 -0.37 11.40
CA MET A 1 8.62 -1.25 11.37
C MET A 1 8.08 -1.31 9.95
N LEU A 2 7.80 -2.51 9.47
CA LEU A 2 7.23 -2.81 8.15
C LEU A 2 5.78 -3.28 8.33
N LEU A 3 4.86 -2.72 7.54
CA LEU A 3 3.48 -3.20 7.41
C LEU A 3 3.35 -3.93 6.06
N ILE A 4 2.77 -5.14 6.07
CA ILE A 4 2.40 -5.87 4.87
C ILE A 4 0.88 -5.92 4.82
N SER A 5 0.27 -5.50 3.71
CA SER A 5 -1.19 -5.44 3.61
C SER A 5 -1.82 -6.79 3.35
N ASP A 6 -3.06 -6.90 3.81
CA ASP A 6 -4.08 -7.82 3.34
C ASP A 6 -5.40 -7.04 3.43
N ARG A 7 -5.97 -6.66 2.28
CA ARG A 7 -7.19 -5.84 2.21
C ARG A 7 -8.38 -6.55 2.86
N ALA A 8 -8.44 -7.89 2.81
CA ALA A 8 -9.56 -8.63 3.38
C ALA A 8 -9.58 -8.60 4.92
N GLN A 9 -8.44 -8.31 5.54
CA GLN A 9 -8.31 -8.15 7.00
C GLN A 9 -8.43 -6.68 7.47
N ALA A 10 -8.45 -5.73 6.53
CA ALA A 10 -8.53 -4.32 6.85
C ALA A 10 -9.92 -3.96 7.41
N ARG A 11 -9.93 -3.20 8.52
CA ARG A 11 -11.15 -2.56 9.02
C ARG A 11 -11.31 -1.20 8.36
N GLY A 12 -12.11 -1.15 7.29
CA GLY A 12 -12.25 0.02 6.42
C GLY A 12 -11.40 -0.11 5.15
N THR A 13 -11.12 1.02 4.51
CA THR A 13 -10.23 1.04 3.34
C THR A 13 -8.77 0.82 3.77
N LEU A 14 -7.97 0.22 2.89
CA LEU A 14 -6.53 0.05 3.16
C LEU A 14 -5.82 1.40 3.37
N ALA A 15 -6.29 2.46 2.69
CA ALA A 15 -5.77 3.82 2.86
C ALA A 15 -5.97 4.36 4.29
N GLU A 16 -7.13 4.13 4.90
CA GLU A 16 -7.42 4.54 6.29
C GLU A 16 -6.53 3.80 7.29
N VAL A 17 -6.39 2.48 7.11
CA VAL A 17 -5.50 1.65 7.94
C VAL A 17 -4.05 2.11 7.83
N VAL A 18 -3.58 2.37 6.61
CA VAL A 18 -2.23 2.89 6.36
C VAL A 18 -2.03 4.25 7.03
N LEU A 19 -2.99 5.17 6.92
CA LEU A 19 -2.90 6.48 7.55
C LEU A 19 -2.75 6.37 9.07
N ALA A 20 -3.55 5.50 9.71
CA ALA A 20 -3.44 5.23 11.14
C ALA A 20 -2.08 4.62 11.50
N ALA A 21 -1.59 3.67 10.70
CA ALA A 21 -0.30 3.02 10.90
C ALA A 21 0.88 4.02 10.74
N CYS A 22 0.80 4.95 9.79
CA CYS A 22 1.79 6.01 9.60
C CYS A 22 1.85 6.96 10.79
N ARG A 23 0.69 7.35 11.35
CA ARG A 23 0.58 8.11 12.60
C ARG A 23 1.19 7.36 13.79
N GLY A 24 1.07 6.03 13.79
CA GLY A 24 1.70 5.13 14.76
C GLY A 24 3.19 4.83 14.52
N GLY A 25 3.84 5.44 13.52
CA GLY A 25 5.29 5.30 13.31
C GLY A 25 5.72 4.28 12.25
N VAL A 26 4.81 3.68 11.49
CA VAL A 26 5.20 2.87 10.31
C VAL A 26 5.95 3.75 9.30
N ARG A 27 7.05 3.22 8.75
CA ARG A 27 7.86 3.90 7.72
C ARG A 27 8.05 3.09 6.44
N TRP A 28 7.55 1.87 6.41
CA TRP A 28 7.52 1.04 5.20
C TRP A 28 6.20 0.27 5.12
N ILE A 29 5.53 0.36 3.97
CA ILE A 29 4.31 -0.36 3.63
C ILE A 29 4.58 -1.21 2.38
N SER A 30 4.26 -2.50 2.46
CA SER A 30 4.27 -3.43 1.33
C SER A 30 2.83 -3.80 0.98
N VAL A 31 2.32 -3.27 -0.13
CA VAL A 31 0.98 -3.55 -0.66
C VAL A 31 1.00 -4.92 -1.30
N ARG A 32 0.17 -5.85 -0.83
CA ARG A 32 0.15 -7.25 -1.24
C ARG A 32 -1.28 -7.78 -1.39
N GLU A 33 -1.85 -7.57 -2.57
CA GLU A 33 -3.18 -8.08 -2.93
C GLU A 33 -3.07 -9.03 -4.12
N LYS A 34 -3.11 -10.34 -3.87
CA LYS A 34 -2.90 -11.37 -4.91
C LYS A 34 -4.18 -11.75 -5.65
N ASP A 35 -5.32 -11.38 -5.09
CA ASP A 35 -6.66 -11.58 -5.62
C ASP A 35 -7.04 -10.53 -6.67
N LEU A 36 -6.39 -9.36 -6.65
CA LEU A 36 -6.66 -8.26 -7.56
C LEU A 36 -5.91 -8.42 -8.89
N ASP A 37 -6.52 -7.93 -9.97
CA ASP A 37 -5.83 -7.81 -11.25
C ASP A 37 -4.75 -6.69 -11.21
N PRO A 38 -3.84 -6.63 -12.20
CA PRO A 38 -2.77 -5.64 -12.23
C PRO A 38 -3.23 -4.17 -12.16
N GLN A 39 -4.34 -3.81 -12.83
CA GLN A 39 -4.83 -2.43 -12.84
C GLN A 39 -5.37 -2.04 -11.45
N ASP A 40 -6.10 -2.94 -10.81
CA ASP A 40 -6.62 -2.73 -9.46
C ASP A 40 -5.49 -2.67 -8.42
N GLN A 41 -4.45 -3.49 -8.58
CA GLN A 41 -3.25 -3.41 -7.73
C GLN A 41 -2.54 -2.05 -7.85
N ILE A 42 -2.38 -1.54 -9.08
CA ILE A 42 -1.78 -0.23 -9.35
C ILE A 42 -2.63 0.88 -8.73
N ALA A 43 -3.94 0.85 -8.94
CA ALA A 43 -4.86 1.84 -8.39
C ALA A 43 -4.81 1.88 -6.86
N LEU A 44 -4.80 0.70 -6.22
CA LEU A 44 -4.70 0.56 -4.78
C LEU A 44 -3.35 1.07 -4.24
N ALA A 45 -2.24 0.69 -4.87
CA ALA A 45 -0.91 1.18 -4.50
C ALA A 45 -0.83 2.72 -4.61
N GLY A 46 -1.44 3.30 -5.65
CA GLY A 46 -1.57 4.75 -5.81
C GLY A 46 -2.39 5.41 -4.70
N ALA A 47 -3.50 4.80 -4.28
CA ALA A 47 -4.30 5.29 -3.17
C ALA A 47 -3.53 5.26 -1.84
N VAL A 48 -2.82 4.17 -1.56
CA VAL A 48 -1.93 4.02 -0.39
C VAL A 48 -0.83 5.08 -0.39
N ARG A 49 -0.15 5.27 -1.54
CA ARG A 49 0.90 6.29 -1.68
C ARG A 49 0.37 7.70 -1.42
N ARG A 50 -0.80 8.06 -1.96
CA ARG A 50 -1.43 9.36 -1.70
C ARG A 50 -1.77 9.55 -0.22
N ALA A 51 -2.35 8.54 0.42
CA ALA A 51 -2.71 8.61 1.84
C ALA A 51 -1.49 8.80 2.75
N ALA A 52 -0.33 8.25 2.37
CA ALA A 52 0.87 8.26 3.20
C ALA A 52 1.91 9.32 2.79
N ALA A 53 1.61 10.16 1.79
CA ALA A 53 2.57 11.08 1.17
C ALA A 53 3.26 12.03 2.18
N SER A 54 2.54 12.51 3.19
CA SER A 54 3.06 13.44 4.20
C SER A 54 3.98 12.81 5.26
N PHE A 55 4.12 11.48 5.29
CA PHE A 55 4.82 10.76 6.37
C PHE A 55 6.22 10.26 5.97
N GLY A 56 6.67 10.52 4.74
CA GLY A 56 7.98 10.08 4.25
C GLY A 56 8.15 8.56 4.24
N VAL A 57 7.05 7.81 4.07
CA VAL A 57 7.09 6.35 4.10
C VAL A 57 7.48 5.76 2.75
N ARG A 58 8.18 4.62 2.79
CA ARG A 58 8.39 3.79 1.59
C ARG A 58 7.15 2.95 1.33
N VAL A 59 6.59 3.06 0.12
CA VAL A 59 5.55 2.16 -0.37
C VAL A 59 6.16 1.23 -1.41
N THR A 60 5.94 -0.07 -1.28
CA THR A 60 6.33 -1.08 -2.28
C THR A 60 5.11 -1.89 -2.69
N LEU A 61 5.06 -2.31 -3.95
CA LEU A 61 4.02 -3.18 -4.47
C LEU A 61 4.58 -4.60 -4.64
N HIS A 62 3.95 -5.58 -3.98
CA HIS A 62 4.33 -6.97 -4.09
C HIS A 62 3.88 -7.54 -5.43
N GLY A 63 4.78 -8.15 -6.17
CA GLY A 63 4.50 -8.66 -7.51
C GLY A 63 5.75 -8.62 -8.38
N THR A 64 5.56 -8.46 -9.69
CA THR A 64 6.69 -8.31 -10.62
C THR A 64 7.29 -6.92 -10.53
N ALA A 65 8.58 -6.79 -10.88
CA ALA A 65 9.21 -5.48 -10.98
C ALA A 65 8.54 -4.58 -12.03
N GLN A 66 7.93 -5.16 -13.08
CA GLN A 66 7.17 -4.39 -14.06
C GLN A 66 5.92 -3.79 -13.45
N LEU A 67 5.14 -4.57 -12.69
CA LEU A 67 3.95 -4.08 -12.00
C LEU A 67 4.29 -2.93 -11.04
N ALA A 68 5.39 -3.06 -10.29
CA ALA A 68 5.86 -1.98 -9.41
C ALA A 68 6.29 -0.73 -10.21
N ARG A 69 6.93 -0.90 -11.39
CA ARG A 69 7.27 0.23 -12.27
C ARG A 69 6.02 0.92 -12.80
N ASP A 70 5.01 0.16 -13.23
CA ASP A 70 3.75 0.69 -13.77
C ASP A 70 2.94 1.45 -12.70
N ALA A 71 3.11 1.10 -11.42
CA ALA A 71 2.49 1.80 -10.30
C ALA A 71 3.17 3.15 -9.95
N GLY A 72 4.40 3.38 -10.41
CA GLY A 72 5.27 4.52 -10.02
C GLY A 72 5.69 4.49 -8.56
#